data_AF-A0A351SSX9-F1
#
_entry.id   AF-A0A351SSX9-F1
#
_cell.length_a   1.000
_cell.length_b   1.000
_cell.length_c   1.000
_cell.angle_alpha   90.00
_cell.angle_beta   90.00
_cell.angle_gamma   90.00
#
_symmetry.space_group_name_H-M   'P 1'
#
loop_
_entity.id
_entity.type
_entity.pdbx_description
1 polymer ?
#
loop_
_entity_poly.entity_id
_entity_poly.type
_entity_poly.pdbx_seq_one_letter_code
_entity_poly.pdbx_strand_id
1 'polypeptide(L)'
;MVESREEVSNTRCPACRKIRDHYPSGELRLLGATPKEKREMLLMLRNEEERAREKNPLERIMRILADGTEWKIETTTEKLAQRLGRCLEKAFGGSVVYKWGHNNKFVRVIWQGATVKKKVA
;
A
#
# COMPACT_ATOMS: atom_id res chain seq x y z
N MET A 1 -8.51 16.52 49.63
CA MET A 1 -7.36 15.58 49.70
C MET A 1 -7.26 14.93 48.34
N VAL A 2 -6.09 15.04 47.72
CA VAL A 2 -5.83 15.00 46.27
C VAL A 2 -6.38 13.80 45.50
N GLU A 3 -7.06 14.15 44.40
CA GLU A 3 -7.37 13.33 43.24
C GLU A 3 -6.08 12.78 42.61
N SER A 4 -6.07 11.49 42.26
CA SER A 4 -5.07 10.89 41.38
C SER A 4 -5.69 9.70 40.66
N ARG A 5 -6.71 10.02 39.86
CA ARG A 5 -7.21 9.12 38.83
C ARG A 5 -6.12 9.11 37.76
N GLU A 6 -5.39 8.00 37.67
CA GLU A 6 -4.35 7.80 36.67
C GLU A 6 -4.97 8.01 35.29
N GLU A 7 -4.80 9.20 34.74
CA GLU A 7 -5.06 9.47 33.34
C GLU A 7 -3.98 8.74 32.56
N VAL A 8 -4.26 7.47 32.27
CA VAL A 8 -3.51 6.69 31.29
C VAL A 8 -3.62 7.47 29.99
N SER A 9 -2.63 8.31 29.71
CA SER A 9 -2.52 9.00 28.44
C SER A 9 -2.38 7.91 27.37
N ASN A 10 -3.52 7.59 26.76
CA ASN A 10 -3.62 6.60 25.70
C ASN A 10 -2.93 7.21 24.48
N THR A 11 -1.60 7.19 24.50
CA THR A 11 -0.73 7.65 23.43
C THR A 11 -0.95 6.68 22.29
N ARG A 12 -1.97 6.98 21.47
CA ARG A 12 -2.33 6.16 20.32
C ARG A 12 -1.10 6.05 19.43
N CYS A 13 -0.69 4.81 19.12
CA CYS A 13 0.42 4.56 18.23
C CYS A 13 0.29 5.38 16.93
N PRO A 14 1.40 5.92 16.39
CA PRO A 14 1.38 6.78 15.20
C PRO A 14 0.72 6.12 13.98
N ALA A 15 0.77 4.78 13.86
CA ALA A 15 0.04 4.04 12.84
C ALA A 15 -1.49 4.09 13.04
N CYS A 16 -1.97 3.94 14.27
CA CYS A 16 -3.40 4.01 14.58
C CYS A 16 -3.97 5.41 14.32
N ARG A 17 -3.16 6.46 14.54
CA ARG A 17 -3.52 7.83 14.17
C ARG A 17 -3.61 7.98 12.65
N LYS A 18 -2.61 7.51 11.88
CA LYS A 18 -2.63 7.56 10.41
C LYS A 18 -3.80 6.81 9.78
N ILE A 19 -4.16 5.64 10.32
CA ILE A 19 -5.30 4.85 9.82
C ILE A 19 -6.62 5.60 10.06
N ARG A 20 -6.78 6.21 11.24
CA ARG A 20 -7.98 6.99 11.59
C ARG A 20 -8.10 8.29 10.80
N ASP A 21 -6.99 8.98 10.58
CA ASP A 21 -6.92 10.22 9.81
C ASP A 21 -6.89 9.97 8.28
N HIS A 22 -7.01 8.71 7.83
CA HIS A 22 -6.97 8.32 6.41
C HIS A 22 -5.79 8.95 5.64
N TYR A 23 -4.61 8.95 6.25
CA TYR A 23 -3.37 9.47 5.67
C TYR A 23 -2.48 8.30 5.23
N PRO A 24 -2.75 7.66 4.07
CA PRO A 24 -1.84 6.67 3.53
C PRO A 24 -0.50 7.34 3.21
N SER A 25 0.60 6.66 3.52
CA SER A 25 1.95 7.10 3.12
C SER A 25 2.39 6.40 1.82
N GLY A 26 1.61 5.44 1.34
CA GLY A 26 1.81 4.82 0.04
C GLY A 26 0.49 4.45 -0.62
N GLU A 27 0.46 4.52 -1.94
CA GLU A 27 -0.64 4.10 -2.78
C GLU A 27 -0.08 3.31 -3.96
N LEU A 28 -0.62 2.13 -4.24
CA LEU A 28 -0.26 1.28 -5.34
C LEU A 28 -1.48 1.14 -6.27
N ARG A 29 -1.35 1.61 -7.51
CA ARG A 29 -2.34 1.43 -8.57
C ARG A 29 -1.91 0.34 -9.52
N LEU A 30 -2.81 -0.56 -9.83
CA LEU A 30 -2.65 -1.66 -10.76
C LEU A 30 -3.54 -1.40 -11.97
N LEU A 31 -2.91 -1.16 -13.11
CA LEU A 31 -3.57 -0.87 -14.38
C LEU A 31 -3.41 -2.05 -15.32
N GLY A 32 -4.53 -2.55 -15.86
CA GLY A 32 -4.54 -3.61 -16.86
C GLY A 32 -4.30 -5.02 -16.33
N ALA A 33 -4.44 -5.25 -15.03
CA ALA A 33 -4.45 -6.59 -14.45
C ALA A 33 -5.79 -7.29 -14.72
N THR A 34 -5.75 -8.53 -15.23
CA THR A 34 -6.95 -9.36 -15.39
C THR A 34 -7.52 -9.77 -14.02
N PRO A 35 -8.82 -10.13 -13.93
CA PRO A 35 -9.41 -10.60 -12.67
C PRO A 35 -8.69 -11.83 -12.08
N LYS A 36 -8.10 -12.66 -12.94
CA LYS A 36 -7.32 -13.84 -12.52
C LYS A 36 -6.00 -13.41 -11.88
N GLU A 37 -5.24 -12.55 -12.55
CA GLU A 37 -3.99 -11.98 -12.00
C GLU A 37 -4.25 -11.20 -10.72
N LYS A 38 -5.33 -10.41 -10.66
CA LYS A 38 -5.75 -9.66 -9.46
C LYS A 38 -5.88 -10.57 -8.22
N ARG A 39 -6.42 -11.79 -8.38
CA ARG A 39 -6.51 -12.76 -7.27
C ARG A 39 -5.12 -13.25 -6.83
N GLU A 40 -4.25 -13.59 -7.77
CA GLU A 40 -2.88 -14.01 -7.45
C GLU A 40 -2.07 -12.86 -6.82
N MET A 41 -2.25 -11.64 -7.33
CA MET A 41 -1.68 -10.43 -6.75
C MET A 41 -2.17 -10.25 -5.31
N LEU A 42 -3.46 -10.40 -4.99
CA LEU A 42 -3.94 -10.33 -3.60
C LEU A 42 -3.24 -11.31 -2.67
N LEU A 43 -3.11 -12.57 -3.11
CA LEU A 43 -2.43 -13.61 -2.35
C LEU A 43 -0.97 -13.21 -2.09
N MET A 44 -0.27 -12.75 -3.13
CA MET A 44 1.12 -12.29 -3.02
C MET A 44 1.26 -11.06 -2.12
N LEU A 45 0.37 -10.07 -2.27
CA LEU A 45 0.35 -8.83 -1.50
C LEU A 45 0.10 -9.12 -0.01
N ARG A 46 -0.80 -10.05 0.32
CA ARG A 46 -1.03 -10.50 1.70
C ARG A 46 0.20 -11.19 2.28
N ASN A 47 0.82 -12.08 1.51
CA ASN A 47 2.04 -12.76 1.96
C ASN A 47 3.21 -11.77 2.18
N GLU A 48 3.35 -10.77 1.31
CA GLU A 48 4.35 -9.71 1.49
C GLU A 48 4.01 -8.75 2.62
N GLU A 49 2.73 -8.47 2.86
CA GLU A 49 2.27 -7.72 4.03
C GLU A 49 2.61 -8.47 5.32
N GLU A 50 2.34 -9.76 5.39
CA GLU A 50 2.69 -10.59 6.56
C GLU A 50 4.21 -10.55 6.84
N ARG A 51 5.03 -10.74 5.81
CA ARG A 51 6.51 -10.62 5.92
C ARG A 51 6.98 -9.22 6.30
N ALA A 52 6.29 -8.19 5.82
CA ALA A 52 6.60 -6.81 6.19
C ALA A 52 6.19 -6.55 7.65
N ARG A 53 5.06 -7.10 8.08
CA ARG A 53 4.53 -6.99 9.43
C ARG A 53 5.42 -7.69 10.46
N GLU A 54 6.04 -8.82 10.10
CA GLU A 54 7.06 -9.49 10.93
C GLU A 54 8.26 -8.58 11.20
N LYS A 55 8.69 -7.80 10.20
CA LYS A 55 9.81 -6.86 10.35
C LYS A 55 9.40 -5.55 11.03
N ASN A 56 8.22 -5.04 10.69
CA ASN A 56 7.68 -3.80 11.19
C ASN A 56 6.15 -3.93 11.33
N PRO A 57 5.61 -4.01 12.56
CA PRO A 57 4.17 -4.15 12.77
C PRO A 57 3.34 -2.95 12.28
N LEU A 58 4.02 -1.84 11.93
CA LEU A 58 3.46 -0.61 11.36
C LEU A 58 3.20 -0.70 9.85
N GLU A 59 3.85 -1.63 9.15
CA GLU A 59 3.67 -1.85 7.71
C GLU A 59 2.44 -2.71 7.48
N ARG A 60 1.32 -2.07 7.12
CA ARG A 60 0.04 -2.72 6.86
C ARG A 60 -0.63 -2.12 5.64
N ILE A 61 -1.42 -2.95 4.97
CA ILE A 61 -2.34 -2.49 3.93
C ILE A 61 -3.54 -1.85 4.65
N MET A 62 -3.76 -0.55 4.40
CA MET A 62 -4.90 0.19 4.96
C MET A 62 -6.20 -0.19 4.25
N ARG A 63 -6.16 -0.24 2.91
CA ARG A 63 -7.35 -0.46 2.10
C ARG A 63 -6.97 -1.06 0.76
N ILE A 64 -7.87 -1.90 0.24
CA ILE A 64 -7.80 -2.39 -1.12
C ILE A 64 -9.12 -2.01 -1.78
N LEU A 65 -9.03 -1.18 -2.80
CA LEU A 65 -10.13 -0.66 -3.59
C LEU A 65 -10.06 -1.30 -4.96
N ALA A 66 -11.07 -2.09 -5.27
CA ALA A 66 -11.23 -2.76 -6.55
C ALA A 66 -12.20 -1.96 -7.42
N ASP A 67 -11.70 -0.98 -8.17
CA ASP A 67 -12.52 -0.08 -9.00
C ASP A 67 -12.56 -0.61 -10.44
N GLY A 68 -13.31 -1.70 -10.64
CA GLY A 68 -13.49 -2.33 -11.95
C GLY A 68 -12.16 -2.77 -12.59
N THR A 69 -11.72 -2.04 -13.61
CA THR A 69 -10.46 -2.28 -14.34
C THR A 69 -9.23 -1.83 -13.56
N GLU A 70 -9.35 -0.81 -12.71
CA GLU A 70 -8.26 -0.27 -11.90
C GLU A 70 -8.31 -0.83 -10.48
N TRP A 71 -7.16 -1.19 -9.95
CA TRP A 71 -7.04 -1.66 -8.57
C TRP A 71 -6.13 -0.76 -7.78
N LYS A 72 -6.61 -0.26 -6.65
CA LYS A 72 -5.90 0.70 -5.83
C LYS A 72 -5.69 0.12 -4.43
N ILE A 73 -4.45 0.05 -3.99
CA ILE A 73 -4.07 -0.46 -2.69
C ILE A 73 -3.41 0.68 -1.93
N GLU A 74 -3.88 0.95 -0.72
CA GLU A 74 -3.36 2.01 0.13
C GLU A 74 -2.58 1.38 1.27
N THR A 75 -1.37 1.88 1.53
CA THR A 75 -0.45 1.35 2.54
C THR A 75 -0.14 2.41 3.60
N THR A 76 0.11 1.94 4.82
CA THR A 76 0.52 2.81 5.94
C THR A 76 1.91 3.40 5.76
N THR A 77 2.78 2.74 4.99
CA THR A 77 4.17 3.17 4.74
C THR A 77 4.48 3.22 3.24
N GLU A 78 5.38 4.13 2.88
CA GLU A 78 5.93 4.26 1.52
C GLU A 78 6.79 3.05 1.14
N LYS A 79 7.53 2.48 2.10
CA LYS A 79 8.40 1.32 1.90
C LYS A 79 7.61 0.08 1.50
N LEU A 80 6.45 -0.13 2.13
CA LEU A 80 5.55 -1.22 1.77
C LEU A 80 5.08 -1.04 0.32
N ALA A 81 4.56 0.13 -0.06
CA ALA A 81 4.13 0.39 -1.44
C ALA A 81 5.25 0.14 -2.46
N GLN A 82 6.48 0.57 -2.17
CA GLN A 82 7.64 0.32 -3.03
C GLN A 82 7.97 -1.18 -3.16
N ARG A 83 7.99 -1.91 -2.04
CA ARG A 83 8.20 -3.37 -2.03
C ARG A 83 7.15 -4.08 -2.86
N LEU A 84 5.88 -3.75 -2.64
CA LEU A 84 4.77 -4.34 -3.39
C LEU A 84 4.93 -4.07 -4.89
N GLY A 85 5.23 -2.82 -5.29
CA GLY A 85 5.47 -2.48 -6.70
C GLY A 85 6.60 -3.28 -7.35
N ARG A 86 7.74 -3.41 -6.66
CA ARG A 86 8.88 -4.19 -7.15
C ARG A 86 8.58 -5.69 -7.22
N CYS A 87 7.86 -6.22 -6.24
CA CYS A 87 7.42 -7.61 -6.24
C CYS A 87 6.49 -7.89 -7.43
N LEU A 88 5.58 -6.98 -7.73
CA LEU A 88 4.67 -7.11 -8.87
C LEU A 88 5.39 -7.05 -10.21
N GLU A 89 6.32 -6.12 -10.37
CA GLU A 89 7.18 -6.08 -11.57
C GLU A 89 7.95 -7.39 -11.74
N LYS A 90 8.50 -7.96 -10.66
CA LYS A 90 9.25 -9.21 -10.72
C LYS A 90 8.38 -10.44 -10.99
N ALA A 91 7.17 -10.49 -10.44
CA ALA A 91 6.28 -11.66 -10.53
C ALA A 91 5.42 -11.67 -11.81
N PHE A 92 4.88 -10.52 -12.20
CA PHE A 92 3.95 -10.38 -13.33
C PHE A 92 4.57 -9.64 -14.53
N GLY A 93 5.80 -9.13 -14.40
CA GLY A 93 6.40 -8.27 -15.41
C GLY A 93 5.76 -6.89 -15.44
N GLY A 94 5.86 -6.21 -16.58
CA GLY A 94 5.24 -4.89 -16.78
C GLY A 94 6.19 -3.73 -16.52
N SER A 95 5.63 -2.57 -16.19
CA SER A 95 6.39 -1.37 -15.87
C SER A 95 5.81 -0.69 -14.64
N VAL A 96 6.68 -0.37 -13.68
CA VAL A 96 6.30 0.31 -12.44
C VAL A 96 6.80 1.75 -12.47
N VAL A 97 5.92 2.69 -12.16
CA VAL A 97 6.21 4.12 -12.10
C VAL A 97 6.03 4.60 -10.67
N TYR A 98 7.07 5.20 -10.11
CA TYR A 98 7.05 5.77 -8.77
C TYR A 98 6.84 7.29 -8.85
N LYS A 99 5.68 7.77 -8.40
CA LYS A 99 5.36 9.18 -8.28
C LYS A 99 5.43 9.60 -6.82
N TRP A 100 6.32 10.52 -6.50
CA TRP A 100 6.49 11.04 -5.14
C TRP A 100 5.71 12.35 -4.99
N GLY A 101 4.98 12.48 -3.90
CA GLY A 101 4.35 13.75 -3.53
C GLY A 101 5.40 14.70 -2.96
N HIS A 102 5.58 15.86 -3.59
CA HIS A 102 6.59 16.85 -3.17
C HIS A 102 6.39 17.38 -1.74
N ASN A 103 5.18 17.33 -1.19
CA ASN A 103 4.83 17.99 0.07
C ASN A 103 4.46 17.03 1.22
N ASN A 104 4.32 15.73 0.95
CA ASN A 104 3.88 14.75 1.91
C ASN A 104 4.67 13.48 1.64
N LYS A 105 5.18 12.79 2.66
CA LYS A 105 5.89 11.50 2.54
C LYS A 105 4.96 10.40 2.00
N PHE A 106 4.56 10.56 0.74
CA PHE A 106 3.54 9.82 0.04
C PHE A 106 4.13 9.38 -1.29
N VAL A 107 4.16 8.07 -1.48
CA VAL A 107 4.57 7.47 -2.76
C VAL A 107 3.34 6.87 -3.44
N ARG A 108 3.10 7.27 -4.68
CA ARG A 108 2.13 6.66 -5.58
C ARG A 108 2.89 5.78 -6.56
N VAL A 109 2.77 4.48 -6.38
CA VAL A 109 3.30 3.45 -7.25
C VAL A 109 2.23 3.09 -8.26
N ILE A 110 2.55 3.15 -9.55
CA ILE A 110 1.63 2.79 -10.63
C ILE A 110 2.27 1.64 -11.38
N TRP A 111 1.71 0.46 -11.25
CA TRP A 111 2.09 -0.72 -12.01
C TRP A 111 1.17 -0.87 -13.22
N GLN A 112 1.79 -1.02 -14.39
CA GLN A 112 1.11 -1.29 -15.66
C GLN A 112 1.50 -2.69 -16.12
N GLY A 113 0.49 -3.55 -16.32
CA GLY A 113 0.70 -4.90 -16.82
C GLY A 113 1.31 -4.91 -18.22
N ALA A 114 2.09 -5.95 -18.53
CA ALA A 114 2.74 -6.10 -19.83
C ALA A 114 1.74 -6.10 -21.00
N THR A 115 0.50 -6.51 -20.76
CA THR A 115 -0.63 -6.48 -21.71
C THR A 115 -1.02 -5.07 -22.16
N VAL A 116 -0.69 -4.02 -21.40
CA VAL A 116 -1.01 -2.61 -21.71
C VAL A 116 0.02 -1.96 -22.63
N LYS A 117 1.21 -2.57 -22.84
CA LYS A 117 2.28 -2.01 -23.68
C LYS A 117 1.91 -1.80 -25.16
N LYS A 118 0.71 -2.17 -25.62
CA LYS A 118 0.22 -1.90 -26.99
C LYS A 118 -0.35 -0.48 -27.22
N LYS A 119 -0.36 0.43 -26.24
CA LYS A 119 -0.94 1.78 -26.41
C LYS A 119 -0.06 2.94 -25.92
N VAL A 120 1.24 2.94 -26.24
CA VAL A 120 2.00 4.19 -26.42
C VAL A 120 3.01 3.90 -27.53
N ALA A 121 2.58 4.15 -28.76
CA ALA A 121 3.42 4.35 -29.93
C ALA A 121 3.21 5.80 -30.37
#